data_AF-A0A2D6P9Q9-F1
#
_entry.id   AF-A0A2D6P9Q9-F1
#
_cell.length_a   1.000
_cell.length_b   1.000
_cell.length_c   1.000
_cell.angle_alpha   90.00
_cell.angle_beta   90.00
_cell.angle_gamma   90.00
#
_symmetry.space_group_name_H-M   'P 1'
#
loop_
_entity.id
_entity.type
_entity.pdbx_description
1 polymer ?
#
loop_
_entity_poly.entity_id
_entity_poly.type
_entity_poly.pdbx_seq_one_letter_code
_entity_poly.pdbx_strand_id
1 'polypeptide(L)'
;MIEKCIKCDATMPDERVHLGYRECVECSSVEPYSAHVVYPHKTGAFVQPVSSSVKKDLQRLDRRAVKVGGKINAPQAREWKMPEPKKQKVSPQPKQKVFTNQVTFNDSFKQCIDTYKQKGYVVTVNYLKQLYKKNKITLTTKTQLVNVLTSIHMLDRKTRKKYFRRINA
;
A
#
# COMPACT_ATOMS: atom_id res chain seq x y z
N MET A 1 48.52 -5.87 -3.55
CA MET A 1 47.17 -6.45 -3.71
C MET A 1 47.35 -7.72 -4.53
N ILE A 2 46.92 -8.88 -4.03
CA ILE A 2 47.06 -10.13 -4.78
C ILE A 2 45.87 -10.20 -5.74
N GLU A 3 46.09 -9.82 -6.99
CA GLU A 3 45.06 -9.79 -8.05
C GLU A 3 44.94 -11.13 -8.78
N LYS A 4 45.90 -12.04 -8.57
CA LYS A 4 46.00 -13.32 -9.27
C LYS A 4 45.80 -14.49 -8.32
N CYS A 5 45.19 -15.55 -8.82
CA CYS A 5 45.01 -16.78 -8.06
C CYS A 5 46.33 -17.51 -7.84
N ILE A 6 46.56 -18.02 -6.62
CA ILE A 6 47.77 -18.79 -6.28
C ILE A 6 47.92 -20.10 -7.10
N LYS A 7 46.81 -20.72 -7.50
CA LYS A 7 46.81 -22.04 -8.17
C LYS A 7 46.80 -21.95 -9.70
N CYS A 8 46.07 -20.96 -10.24
CA CYS A 8 45.74 -20.89 -11.67
C CYS A 8 46.39 -19.67 -12.36
N ASP A 9 47.03 -18.76 -11.60
CA ASP A 9 47.57 -17.45 -12.04
C ASP A 9 46.57 -16.54 -12.80
N ALA A 10 45.31 -16.96 -12.92
CA ALA A 10 44.25 -16.19 -13.55
C ALA A 10 43.86 -14.99 -12.69
N THR A 11 43.44 -13.92 -13.36
CA THR A 11 42.91 -12.71 -12.72
C THR A 11 41.68 -13.05 -11.89
N MET A 12 41.72 -12.73 -10.60
CA MET A 12 40.61 -12.99 -9.68
C MET A 12 39.54 -11.90 -9.81
N PRO A 13 38.26 -12.26 -9.62
CA PRO A 13 37.20 -11.25 -9.55
C PRO A 13 37.39 -10.36 -8.31
N ASP A 14 37.18 -9.05 -8.48
CA ASP A 14 37.38 -8.03 -7.45
C ASP A 14 36.64 -8.34 -6.14
N GLU A 15 35.43 -8.89 -6.24
CA GLU A 15 34.62 -9.32 -5.10
C GLU A 15 35.37 -10.31 -4.19
N ARG A 16 36.13 -11.24 -4.77
CA ARG A 16 36.91 -12.22 -4.00
C ARG A 16 38.16 -11.63 -3.39
N VAL A 17 38.80 -10.69 -4.09
CA VAL A 17 39.96 -9.95 -3.58
C VAL A 17 39.53 -9.12 -2.36
N HIS A 18 38.37 -8.46 -2.43
CA HIS A 18 37.82 -7.68 -1.33
C HIS A 18 37.45 -8.55 -0.12
N LEU A 19 36.95 -9.77 -0.36
CA LEU A 19 36.66 -10.75 0.70
C LEU A 19 37.91 -11.46 1.24
N GLY A 20 39.11 -11.15 0.72
CA GLY A 20 40.39 -11.69 1.21
C GLY A 20 40.73 -13.10 0.71
N TYR A 21 40.02 -13.63 -0.29
CA TYR A 21 40.33 -14.93 -0.87
C TYR A 21 41.58 -14.86 -1.75
N ARG A 22 42.35 -15.95 -1.76
CA ARG A 22 43.58 -16.08 -2.56
C ARG A 22 43.47 -17.05 -3.74
N GLU A 23 42.28 -17.61 -3.96
CA GLU A 23 42.02 -18.62 -4.98
C GLU A 23 40.85 -18.20 -5.90
N CYS A 24 40.99 -18.52 -7.20
CA CYS A 24 39.96 -18.33 -8.24
C CYS A 24 38.72 -19.20 -7.94
N VAL A 25 37.54 -18.79 -8.42
CA VAL A 25 36.25 -19.51 -8.20
C VAL A 25 36.36 -20.98 -8.63
N GLU A 26 37.08 -21.24 -9.72
CA GLU A 26 37.27 -22.57 -10.29
C GLU A 26 38.27 -23.43 -9.49
N CYS A 27 39.23 -22.82 -8.80
CA CYS A 27 40.23 -23.52 -7.98
C CYS A 27 39.82 -23.70 -6.52
N SER A 28 38.68 -23.12 -6.13
CA SER A 28 38.10 -23.25 -4.79
C SER A 28 37.72 -24.71 -4.55
N SER A 29 38.19 -25.26 -3.43
CA SER A 29 37.76 -26.59 -2.96
C SER A 29 36.35 -26.59 -2.38
N VAL A 30 35.80 -25.41 -2.09
CA VAL A 30 34.46 -25.25 -1.51
C VAL A 30 33.43 -25.20 -2.63
N GLU A 31 32.46 -26.12 -2.58
CA GLU A 31 31.32 -26.13 -3.49
C GLU A 31 30.43 -24.88 -3.30
N PRO A 32 29.86 -24.34 -4.40
CA PRO A 32 28.95 -23.21 -4.31
C PRO A 32 27.66 -23.58 -3.57
N TYR A 33 27.18 -22.67 -2.72
CA TYR A 33 25.86 -22.78 -2.13
C TYR A 33 24.80 -22.80 -3.24
N SER A 34 23.81 -23.67 -3.06
CA SER A 34 22.66 -23.80 -3.94
C SER A 34 21.40 -23.26 -3.25
N ALA A 35 20.53 -22.62 -4.02
CA ALA A 35 19.26 -22.10 -3.51
C ALA A 35 18.16 -23.18 -3.52
N HIS A 36 17.45 -23.33 -2.41
CA HIS A 36 16.21 -24.11 -2.28
C HIS A 36 15.05 -23.19 -1.87
N VAL A 37 13.90 -23.29 -2.55
CA VAL A 37 12.72 -22.48 -2.23
C VAL A 37 11.84 -23.21 -1.21
N VAL A 38 11.58 -22.58 -0.08
CA VAL A 38 10.73 -23.15 0.98
C VAL A 38 9.36 -22.48 0.93
N TYR A 39 8.30 -23.31 0.93
CA TYR A 39 6.92 -22.87 0.93
C TYR A 39 6.25 -23.18 2.28
N PRO A 40 6.42 -22.30 3.29
CA PRO A 40 5.73 -22.46 4.57
C PRO A 40 4.21 -22.25 4.42
N HIS A 41 3.44 -22.78 5.36
CA HIS A 41 1.99 -22.55 5.42
C HIS A 41 1.69 -21.15 5.99
N LYS A 42 0.79 -20.40 5.33
CA LYS A 42 0.36 -19.04 5.70
C LYS A 42 1.44 -17.95 5.69
N THR A 43 2.62 -18.23 5.16
CA THR A 43 3.69 -17.25 4.96
C THR A 43 4.18 -17.33 3.51
N GLY A 44 4.69 -16.21 2.99
CA GLY A 44 5.26 -16.17 1.63
C GLY A 44 6.43 -17.14 1.47
N ALA A 45 6.70 -17.54 0.23
CA ALA A 45 7.87 -18.35 -0.09
C ALA A 45 9.16 -17.56 0.17
N PHE A 46 10.20 -18.25 0.64
CA PHE A 46 11.53 -17.66 0.80
C PHE A 46 12.61 -18.58 0.26
N VAL A 47 13.76 -18.00 -0.11
CA VAL A 47 14.91 -18.73 -0.64
C VAL A 47 15.87 -19.03 0.48
N GLN A 48 16.15 -20.32 0.71
CA GLN A 48 17.12 -20.80 1.68
C GLN A 48 18.42 -21.22 0.95
N PRO A 49 19.58 -20.61 1.26
CA PRO A 49 20.87 -21.08 0.76
C PRO A 49 21.29 -22.36 1.52
N VAL A 50 21.58 -23.43 0.79
CA VAL A 50 21.97 -24.75 1.31
C VAL A 50 23.12 -25.32 0.48
N SER A 51 23.80 -26.38 0.93
CA SER A 51 24.79 -27.06 0.10
C SER A 51 24.14 -27.79 -1.09
N SER A 52 24.94 -28.14 -2.09
CA SER A 52 24.48 -28.83 -3.29
C SER A 52 23.83 -30.20 -2.96
N SER A 53 24.41 -30.93 -2.00
CA SER A 53 23.93 -32.22 -1.51
C SER A 53 22.59 -32.10 -0.79
N VAL A 54 22.51 -31.19 0.18
CA VAL A 54 21.28 -30.94 0.95
C VAL A 54 20.15 -30.48 0.04
N LYS A 55 20.43 -29.68 -1.00
CA LYS A 55 19.40 -29.31 -1.99
C LYS A 55 18.80 -30.52 -2.68
N LYS A 56 19.61 -31.49 -3.11
CA LYS A 56 19.12 -32.70 -3.80
C LYS A 56 18.21 -33.52 -2.89
N ASP A 57 18.58 -33.64 -1.62
CA ASP A 57 17.77 -34.35 -0.62
C ASP A 57 16.46 -33.61 -0.32
N LEU A 58 16.52 -32.28 -0.15
CA LEU A 58 15.33 -31.45 0.06
C LEU A 58 14.38 -31.48 -1.15
N GLN A 59 14.91 -31.42 -2.38
CA GLN A 59 14.12 -31.55 -3.59
C GLN A 59 13.48 -32.93 -3.72
N ARG A 60 14.14 -33.99 -3.24
CA ARG A 60 13.56 -35.35 -3.19
C ARG A 60 12.42 -35.44 -2.19
N LEU A 61 12.53 -34.76 -1.05
CA LEU A 61 11.50 -34.72 -0.01
C LEU A 61 10.33 -33.79 -0.39
N ASP A 62 10.59 -32.74 -1.17
CA ASP A 62 9.54 -31.84 -1.63
C ASP A 62 8.60 -32.54 -2.61
N ARG A 63 7.42 -32.89 -2.10
CA ARG A 63 6.34 -33.52 -2.87
C ARG A 63 5.87 -32.67 -4.06
N ARG A 64 6.19 -31.36 -4.09
CA ARG A 64 5.93 -30.50 -5.25
C ARG A 64 6.97 -30.69 -6.35
N ALA A 65 8.23 -30.95 -6.01
CA ALA A 65 9.30 -31.17 -6.97
C ALA A 65 9.21 -32.55 -7.65
N VAL A 66 8.76 -33.60 -6.93
CA VAL A 66 8.70 -34.98 -7.44
C VAL A 66 7.41 -35.32 -8.20
N LYS A 67 6.38 -34.46 -8.16
CA LYS A 67 5.06 -34.72 -8.78
C LYS A 67 5.03 -34.61 -10.32
N VAL A 68 6.16 -34.76 -11.00
CA VAL A 68 6.22 -34.93 -12.45
C VAL A 68 7.11 -36.13 -12.78
N GLY A 69 6.57 -37.34 -12.55
CA GLY A 69 7.10 -38.61 -13.07
C GLY A 69 6.95 -38.73 -14.60
N GLY A 70 7.04 -37.63 -15.33
CA GLY A 70 7.19 -37.61 -16.77
C GLY A 70 8.59 -37.13 -17.06
N LYS A 71 9.32 -37.86 -17.91
CA LYS A 71 10.52 -37.34 -18.59
C LYS A 71 10.28 -35.86 -18.87
N ILE A 72 11.18 -34.99 -18.41
CA ILE A 72 11.20 -33.61 -18.87
C ILE A 72 11.56 -33.70 -20.35
N ASN A 73 10.56 -33.97 -21.20
CA ASN A 73 10.57 -33.47 -22.55
C ASN A 73 10.60 -31.97 -22.32
N ALA A 74 11.80 -31.39 -22.24
CA ALA A 74 11.95 -29.98 -22.41
C ALA A 74 11.55 -29.77 -23.88
N PRO A 75 10.33 -29.30 -24.20
CA PRO A 75 10.10 -28.86 -25.56
C PRO A 75 11.22 -27.86 -25.84
N GLN A 76 11.91 -28.00 -26.98
CA GLN A 76 12.90 -27.00 -27.37
C GLN A 76 12.25 -25.63 -27.15
N ALA A 77 12.86 -24.82 -26.29
CA ALA A 77 12.30 -23.54 -25.91
C ALA A 77 12.09 -22.75 -27.20
N ARG A 78 10.83 -22.54 -27.59
CA ARG A 78 10.55 -21.65 -28.71
C ARG A 78 11.19 -20.32 -28.36
N GLU A 79 12.01 -19.78 -29.26
CA GLU A 79 12.64 -18.48 -29.07
C GLU A 79 11.56 -17.47 -28.71
N TRP A 80 11.58 -17.03 -27.45
CA TRP A 80 10.64 -16.04 -26.96
C TRP A 80 11.01 -14.70 -27.59
N LYS A 81 10.35 -14.37 -28.70
CA LYS A 81 10.41 -13.02 -29.25
C LYS A 81 9.53 -12.14 -28.38
N MET A 82 10.13 -11.17 -27.69
CA MET A 82 9.39 -10.19 -26.91
C MET A 82 8.47 -9.43 -27.87
N PRO A 83 7.14 -9.58 -27.77
CA PRO A 83 6.24 -8.85 -28.63
C PRO A 83 6.38 -7.36 -28.30
N GLU A 84 6.49 -6.51 -29.32
CA GLU A 84 6.52 -5.08 -29.11
C GLU A 84 5.28 -4.67 -28.29
N PRO A 85 5.45 -3.82 -27.25
CA PRO A 85 4.34 -3.42 -26.41
C PRO A 85 3.29 -2.72 -27.27
N LYS A 86 2.14 -3.37 -27.44
CA LYS A 86 0.99 -2.76 -28.12
C LYS A 86 0.67 -1.46 -27.40
N LYS A 87 0.79 -0.33 -28.10
CA LYS A 87 0.43 0.99 -27.57
C LYS A 87 -0.99 0.92 -27.04
N GLN A 88 -1.15 0.94 -25.71
CA GLN A 88 -2.46 0.99 -25.09
C GLN A 88 -3.09 2.31 -25.53
N LYS A 89 -4.22 2.24 -26.25
CA LYS A 89 -5.03 3.41 -26.52
C LYS A 89 -5.61 3.84 -25.17
N VAL A 90 -4.96 4.78 -24.50
CA VAL A 90 -5.51 5.43 -23.31
C VAL A 90 -6.64 6.34 -23.81
N SER A 91 -7.79 5.75 -24.13
CA SER A 91 -9.01 6.55 -24.21
C SER A 91 -9.33 6.93 -22.77
N PRO A 92 -9.40 8.24 -22.43
CA PRO A 92 -9.84 8.64 -21.11
C PRO A 92 -11.26 8.08 -20.96
N GLN A 93 -11.43 7.10 -20.08
CA GLN A 93 -12.78 6.62 -19.79
C GLN A 93 -13.58 7.80 -19.26
N PRO A 94 -14.78 8.08 -19.81
CA PRO A 94 -15.59 9.18 -19.35
C PRO A 94 -15.89 8.96 -17.86
N LYS A 95 -15.33 9.82 -17.00
CA LYS A 95 -15.60 9.77 -15.57
C LYS A 95 -17.09 9.97 -15.38
N GLN A 96 -17.76 9.03 -14.70
CA GLN A 96 -19.16 9.21 -14.32
C GLN A 96 -19.29 10.47 -13.46
N LYS A 97 -20.19 11.37 -13.85
CA LYS A 97 -20.52 12.55 -13.04
C LYS A 97 -21.35 12.07 -11.85
N VAL A 98 -20.75 12.11 -10.65
CA VAL A 98 -21.46 11.79 -9.41
C VAL A 98 -22.27 13.03 -9.01
N PHE A 99 -23.59 12.93 -9.08
CA PHE A 99 -24.48 13.96 -8.54
C PHE A 99 -24.71 13.69 -7.05
N THR A 100 -24.33 14.63 -6.19
CA THR A 100 -24.59 14.53 -4.75
C THR A 100 -25.69 15.51 -4.36
N ASN A 101 -26.72 15.01 -3.66
CA ASN A 101 -27.82 15.83 -3.13
C ASN A 101 -27.42 16.51 -1.80
N GLN A 102 -26.14 16.89 -1.67
CA GLN A 102 -25.58 17.43 -0.44
C GLN A 102 -25.52 18.95 -0.50
N VAL A 103 -25.89 19.60 0.60
CA VAL A 103 -25.85 21.05 0.73
C VAL A 103 -24.41 21.48 1.04
N THR A 104 -23.99 22.62 0.51
CA THR A 104 -22.69 23.24 0.81
C THR A 104 -22.56 23.53 2.30
N PHE A 105 -21.33 23.47 2.82
CA PHE A 105 -21.06 23.77 4.23
C PHE A 105 -21.58 25.16 4.63
N ASN A 106 -21.32 26.20 3.82
CA ASN A 106 -21.72 27.58 4.11
C ASN A 106 -23.24 27.74 4.24
N ASP A 107 -24.01 27.10 3.35
CA ASP A 107 -25.47 27.14 3.37
C ASP A 107 -26.01 26.41 4.61
N SER A 108 -25.45 25.24 4.91
CA SER A 108 -25.81 24.47 6.11
C SER A 108 -25.46 25.21 7.41
N PHE A 109 -24.37 25.99 7.42
CA PHE A 109 -23.96 26.82 8.54
C PHE A 109 -24.93 27.98 8.78
N LYS A 110 -25.32 28.70 7.72
CA LYS A 110 -26.31 29.78 7.81
C LYS A 110 -27.63 29.26 8.38
N GLN A 111 -28.14 28.16 7.81
CA GLN A 111 -29.37 27.53 8.28
C GLN A 111 -29.29 27.04 9.73
N CYS A 112 -28.13 26.52 10.13
CA CYS A 112 -27.86 26.10 11.50
C CYS A 112 -27.92 27.27 12.49
N ILE A 113 -27.24 28.38 12.18
CA ILE A 113 -27.23 29.58 13.02
C ILE A 113 -28.61 30.23 13.11
N ASP A 114 -29.37 30.27 12.00
CA ASP A 114 -30.72 30.84 11.99
C ASP A 114 -31.69 29.99 12.81
N THR A 115 -31.61 28.66 12.68
CA THR A 115 -32.41 27.73 13.50
C THR A 115 -32.06 27.87 14.98
N TYR A 116 -30.77 28.06 15.31
CA TYR A 116 -30.33 28.29 16.68
C TYR A 116 -30.89 29.58 17.27
N LYS A 117 -30.87 30.68 16.51
CA LYS A 117 -31.44 31.97 16.94
C LYS A 117 -32.95 31.85 17.22
N GLN A 118 -33.68 31.11 16.40
CA GLN A 118 -35.14 30.98 16.50
C GLN A 118 -35.59 29.97 17.56
N LYS A 119 -34.94 28.80 17.63
CA LYS A 119 -35.45 27.62 18.37
C LYS A 119 -34.51 27.11 19.46
N GLY A 120 -33.31 27.66 19.55
CA GLY A 120 -32.31 27.30 20.56
C GLY A 120 -31.49 26.04 20.26
N TYR A 121 -30.57 25.75 21.17
CA TYR A 121 -29.51 24.74 21.00
C TYR A 121 -30.04 23.33 20.76
N VAL A 122 -30.86 22.81 21.67
CA VAL A 122 -31.33 21.40 21.66
C VAL A 122 -32.08 21.07 20.38
N VAL A 123 -32.95 21.98 19.93
CA VAL A 123 -33.73 21.83 18.70
C VAL A 123 -32.82 21.83 17.48
N THR A 124 -31.78 22.69 17.47
CA THR A 124 -30.84 22.78 16.35
C THR A 124 -29.97 21.52 16.23
N VAL A 125 -29.53 20.95 17.35
CA VAL A 125 -28.80 19.67 17.34
C VAL A 125 -29.67 18.54 16.79
N ASN A 126 -30.94 18.49 17.18
CA ASN A 126 -31.89 17.50 16.64
C ASN A 126 -32.17 17.71 15.14
N TYR A 127 -32.25 18.96 14.70
CA TYR A 127 -32.37 19.31 13.29
C TYR A 127 -31.16 18.83 12.47
N LEU A 128 -29.93 19.05 12.94
CA LEU A 128 -28.71 18.54 12.30
C LEU A 128 -28.67 17.00 12.25
N LYS A 129 -29.14 16.32 13.31
CA LYS A 129 -29.30 14.86 13.31
C LYS A 129 -30.27 14.40 12.21
N GLN A 130 -31.38 15.10 12.01
CA GLN A 130 -32.36 14.79 10.96
C GLN A 130 -31.80 15.04 9.56
N LEU A 131 -31.05 16.14 9.35
CA LEU A 131 -30.41 16.43 8.07
C LEU A 131 -29.41 15.35 7.67
N TYR A 132 -28.62 14.87 8.62
CA TYR A 132 -27.69 13.77 8.39
C TYR A 132 -28.42 12.45 8.10
N LYS A 133 -29.49 12.13 8.85
CA LYS A 133 -30.32 10.94 8.57
C LYS A 133 -30.93 10.96 7.16
N LYS A 134 -31.22 12.15 6.62
CA LYS A 134 -31.73 12.35 5.26
C LYS A 134 -30.63 12.46 4.19
N ASN A 135 -29.37 12.20 4.53
CA ASN A 135 -28.20 12.33 3.65
C ASN A 135 -28.05 13.71 2.97
N LYS A 136 -28.60 14.77 3.57
CA LYS A 136 -28.46 16.15 3.06
C LYS A 136 -27.13 16.79 3.43
N ILE A 137 -26.50 16.30 4.49
CA ILE A 137 -25.20 16.74 4.99
C ILE A 137 -24.33 15.52 5.28
N THR A 138 -23.00 15.68 5.20
CA THR A 138 -22.06 14.62 5.55
C THR A 138 -21.88 14.51 7.07
N LEU A 139 -21.27 13.41 7.52
CA LEU A 139 -20.93 13.24 8.93
C LEU A 139 -19.95 14.32 9.39
N THR A 140 -18.98 14.67 8.54
CA THR A 140 -17.97 15.69 8.81
C THR A 140 -18.60 17.06 9.01
N THR A 141 -19.49 17.48 8.11
CA THR A 141 -20.15 18.79 8.23
C THR A 141 -21.06 18.84 9.45
N LYS A 142 -21.83 17.77 9.76
CA LYS A 142 -22.60 17.67 11.01
C LYS A 142 -21.70 17.87 12.23
N THR A 143 -20.56 17.19 12.29
CA THR A 143 -19.65 17.23 13.45
C THR A 143 -19.06 18.63 13.63
N GLN A 144 -18.61 19.25 12.54
CA GLN A 144 -18.12 20.64 12.55
C GLN A 144 -19.19 21.62 13.05
N LEU A 145 -20.43 21.52 12.54
CA LEU A 145 -21.53 22.39 12.96
C LEU A 145 -21.89 22.21 14.43
N VAL A 146 -21.94 20.97 14.91
CA VAL A 146 -22.21 20.68 16.33
C VAL A 146 -21.09 21.24 17.23
N ASN A 147 -19.83 21.12 16.83
CA ASN A 147 -18.71 21.68 17.59
C ASN A 147 -18.80 23.21 17.68
N VAL A 148 -19.11 23.88 16.56
CA VAL A 148 -19.29 25.35 16.54
C VAL A 148 -20.51 25.77 17.36
N LEU A 149 -21.63 25.05 17.26
CA LEU A 149 -22.81 25.29 18.09
C LEU A 149 -22.50 25.15 19.59
N THR A 150 -21.76 24.11 19.94
CA THR A 150 -21.39 23.83 21.33
C THR A 150 -20.47 24.93 21.86
N SER A 151 -19.45 25.33 21.09
CA SER A 151 -18.56 26.43 21.49
C SER A 151 -19.32 27.74 21.70
N ILE A 152 -20.26 28.08 20.80
CA ILE A 152 -21.14 29.25 20.95
C ILE A 152 -22.04 29.14 22.19
N HIS A 153 -22.58 27.95 22.46
CA HIS A 153 -23.48 27.74 23.59
C HIS A 153 -22.76 27.84 24.94
N MET A 154 -21.50 27.41 24.99
CA MET A 154 -20.63 27.53 26.17
C MET A 154 -20.21 28.96 26.49
N LEU A 155 -20.32 29.90 25.55
CA LEU A 155 -20.03 31.32 25.80
C LEU A 155 -21.05 31.95 26.75
N ASP A 156 -20.59 32.91 27.56
CA ASP A 156 -21.48 33.77 28.34
C ASP A 156 -22.47 34.54 27.45
N ARG A 157 -23.64 34.85 27.98
CA ARG A 157 -24.75 35.51 27.29
C ARG A 157 -24.31 36.81 26.61
N LYS A 158 -23.47 37.63 27.27
CA LYS A 158 -22.97 38.90 26.71
C LYS A 158 -22.07 38.64 25.50
N THR A 159 -21.11 37.73 25.62
CA THR A 159 -20.19 37.35 24.54
C THR A 159 -20.92 36.73 23.35
N ARG A 160 -21.91 35.87 23.61
CA ARG A 160 -22.74 35.22 22.60
C ARG A 160 -23.57 36.23 21.80
N LYS A 161 -24.17 37.22 22.48
CA LYS A 161 -24.91 38.31 21.83
C LYS A 161 -24.00 39.16 20.94
N LYS A 162 -22.76 39.44 21.38
CA LYS A 162 -21.75 40.15 20.56
C LYS A 162 -21.34 39.34 19.34
N TYR A 163 -21.16 38.03 19.49
CA TYR A 163 -20.83 37.12 18.39
C TYR A 163 -21.92 37.12 17.30
N PHE A 164 -23.20 36.98 17.68
CA PHE A 164 -24.29 37.01 16.70
C PHE A 164 -24.46 38.37 16.01
N ARG A 165 -24.14 39.48 16.69
CA ARG A 165 -24.13 40.81 16.07
C ARG A 165 -23.03 40.93 15.00
N ARG A 166 -21.88 40.30 15.20
CA ARG A 166 -20.76 40.30 14.25
C ARG A 166 -20.98 39.41 13.03
N ILE A 167 -21.73 38.31 13.18
CA ILE A 167 -22.06 37.42 12.04
C ILE A 167 -23.11 38.04 11.11
N ASN A 168 -23.95 38.93 11.63
CA ASN A 168 -24.99 39.62 10.86
C ASN A 168 -24.51 40.94 10.22
N ALA A 169 -23.26 41.34 10.46
CA ALA A 169 -22.63 42.52 9.88
C ALA A 169 -21.76 42.09 8.69
#